data_AF-A0A5R9PAX7-F1
#
_entry.id   AF-A0A5R9PAX7-F1
#
_cell.length_a   1.000
_cell.length_b   1.000
_cell.length_c   1.000
_cell.angle_alpha   90.00
_cell.angle_beta   90.00
_cell.angle_gamma   90.00
#
_symmetry.space_group_name_H-M   'P 1'
#
loop_
_entity.id
_entity.type
_entity.pdbx_description
1 polymer ?
#
loop_
_entity_poly.entity_id
_entity_poly.type
_entity_poly.pdbx_seq_one_letter_code
_entity_poly.pdbx_strand_id
1 'polypeptide(L)'
;MRLLTIAPLLLLSFSSVAEPDYSYCEITGLALGADKEFVGSVAARIVDRQGLTGDSGCQAVWQDAYRTGKRLSTGGQWSQLDTVKWGKLQAFETKVLDSVINGLHLGL
;
A
#
# COMPACT_ATOMS: atom_id res chain seq x y z
N MET A 1 13.46 -62.38 -5.76
CA MET A 1 13.48 -61.19 -4.87
C MET A 1 13.74 -59.97 -5.74
N ARG A 2 12.71 -59.19 -6.07
CA ARG A 2 12.83 -57.99 -6.92
C ARG A 2 12.94 -56.78 -5.99
N LEU A 3 14.11 -56.14 -5.99
CA LEU A 3 14.35 -54.88 -5.28
C LEU A 3 13.65 -53.75 -6.02
N LEU A 4 12.60 -53.21 -5.40
CA LEU A 4 11.97 -51.93 -5.75
C LEU A 4 12.93 -50.82 -5.32
N THR A 5 13.62 -50.22 -6.29
CA THR A 5 14.35 -48.95 -6.12
C THR A 5 13.32 -47.82 -6.03
N ILE A 6 13.00 -47.40 -4.80
CA ILE A 6 12.20 -46.21 -4.53
C ILE A 6 13.10 -45.00 -4.76
N ALA A 7 12.89 -44.29 -5.86
CA ALA A 7 13.48 -42.99 -6.10
C ALA A 7 12.84 -41.97 -5.13
N PRO A 8 13.62 -41.24 -4.31
CA PRO A 8 13.06 -40.15 -3.54
C PRO A 8 12.81 -38.98 -4.49
N LEU A 9 11.54 -38.74 -4.81
CA LEU A 9 11.12 -37.49 -5.45
C LEU A 9 11.53 -36.34 -4.52
N LEU A 10 12.51 -35.57 -4.97
CA LEU A 10 12.90 -34.27 -4.41
C LEU A 10 11.65 -33.38 -4.33
N LEU A 11 11.10 -33.26 -3.12
CA LEU A 11 10.15 -32.23 -2.73
C LEU A 11 10.90 -30.88 -2.74
N LEU A 12 11.05 -30.30 -3.92
CA LEU A 12 11.42 -28.89 -4.05
C LEU A 12 10.26 -28.07 -3.53
N SER A 13 10.32 -27.72 -2.25
CA SER A 13 9.46 -26.70 -1.65
C SER A 13 9.80 -25.36 -2.32
N PHE A 14 9.05 -25.01 -3.36
CA PHE A 14 9.09 -23.67 -3.92
C PHE A 14 8.51 -22.71 -2.88
N SER A 15 9.36 -22.16 -2.01
CA SER A 15 9.02 -21.01 -1.19
C SER A 15 8.86 -19.81 -2.12
N SER A 16 7.66 -19.59 -2.66
CA SER A 16 7.33 -18.34 -3.34
C SER A 16 7.38 -17.22 -2.30
N VAL A 17 8.44 -16.41 -2.33
CA VAL A 17 8.47 -15.16 -1.58
C VAL A 17 7.47 -14.24 -2.29
N ALA A 18 6.30 -14.04 -1.69
CA ALA A 18 5.31 -13.11 -2.22
C ALA A 18 5.96 -11.72 -2.32
N GLU A 19 5.75 -11.04 -3.44
CA GLU A 19 6.26 -9.67 -3.60
C GLU A 19 5.66 -8.76 -2.52
N PRO A 20 6.42 -7.77 -2.02
CA PRO A 20 5.90 -6.83 -1.03
C PRO A 20 4.73 -6.02 -1.60
N ASP A 21 3.66 -5.86 -0.81
CA ASP A 21 2.53 -5.01 -1.17
C ASP A 21 2.84 -3.54 -0.86
N TYR A 22 3.11 -2.75 -1.91
CA TYR A 22 3.42 -1.33 -1.80
C TYR A 22 2.19 -0.41 -1.89
N SER A 23 0.96 -0.94 -1.80
CA SER A 23 -0.26 -0.15 -1.93
C SER A 23 -0.35 1.00 -0.92
N TYR A 24 0.04 0.78 0.35
CA TYR A 24 0.06 1.84 1.35
C TYR A 24 1.20 2.84 1.16
N CYS A 25 2.30 2.46 0.50
CA CYS A 25 3.33 3.41 0.08
C CYS A 25 2.79 4.38 -0.98
N GLU A 26 2.01 3.85 -1.95
CA GLU A 26 1.31 4.66 -2.96
C GLU A 26 0.28 5.59 -2.31
N ILE A 27 -0.57 5.07 -1.42
CA ILE A 27 -1.58 5.87 -0.73
C ILE A 27 -0.92 6.97 0.10
N THR A 28 0.15 6.67 0.80
CA THR A 28 0.87 7.66 1.62
C THR A 28 1.42 8.78 0.75
N GLY A 29 2.13 8.43 -0.33
CA GLY A 29 2.65 9.43 -1.27
C GLY A 29 1.54 10.31 -1.85
N LEU A 30 0.48 9.70 -2.39
CA LEU A 30 -0.65 10.41 -2.99
C LEU A 30 -1.30 11.38 -1.99
N ALA A 31 -1.58 10.91 -0.76
CA ALA A 31 -2.22 11.72 0.28
C ALA A 31 -1.35 12.92 0.68
N LEU A 32 -0.05 12.69 0.94
CA LEU A 32 0.86 13.77 1.33
C LEU A 32 1.12 14.76 0.19
N GLY A 33 1.14 14.30 -1.05
CA GLY A 33 1.21 15.19 -2.21
C GLY A 33 -0.04 16.04 -2.38
N ALA A 34 -1.19 15.50 -1.99
CA ALA A 34 -2.50 16.15 -2.09
C ALA A 34 -2.88 16.98 -0.85
N ASP A 35 -1.92 17.30 0.04
CA ASP A 35 -2.15 18.06 1.28
C ASP A 35 -3.22 17.41 2.18
N LYS A 36 -3.21 16.07 2.26
CA LYS A 36 -4.05 15.25 3.15
C LYS A 36 -3.19 14.61 4.24
N GLU A 37 -2.54 15.43 5.07
CA GLU A 37 -1.52 14.99 6.03
C GLU A 37 -2.03 13.95 7.02
N PHE A 38 -3.26 14.11 7.49
CA PHE A 38 -3.87 13.15 8.43
C PHE A 38 -4.00 11.75 7.81
N VAL A 39 -4.61 11.67 6.63
CA VAL A 39 -4.78 10.40 5.88
C VAL A 39 -3.42 9.79 5.53
N GLY A 40 -2.49 10.62 5.05
CA GLY A 40 -1.12 10.21 4.75
C GLY A 40 -0.39 9.66 5.97
N SER A 41 -0.54 10.29 7.13
CA SER A 41 0.10 9.83 8.37
C SER A 41 -0.45 8.48 8.84
N VAL A 42 -1.75 8.23 8.69
CA VAL A 42 -2.33 6.91 8.99
C VAL A 42 -1.78 5.84 8.05
N ALA A 43 -1.73 6.12 6.75
CA ALA A 43 -1.14 5.19 5.77
C ALA A 43 0.35 4.92 6.05
N ALA A 44 1.13 5.95 6.39
CA ALA A 44 2.53 5.83 6.76
C ALA A 44 2.73 4.90 7.96
N ARG A 45 1.82 4.97 8.95
CA ARG A 45 1.87 4.07 10.11
C ARG A 45 1.57 2.63 9.73
N ILE A 46 0.74 2.38 8.70
CA ILE A 46 0.51 1.03 8.16
C ILE A 46 1.77 0.52 7.46
N VAL A 47 2.41 1.35 6.62
CA VAL A 47 3.71 1.03 5.98
C VAL A 47 4.75 0.62 7.01
N ASP A 48 4.83 1.37 8.11
CA ASP A 48 5.74 1.07 9.21
C ASP A 48 5.42 -0.26 9.91
N ARG A 49 4.14 -0.54 10.15
CA ARG A 49 3.69 -1.83 10.70
C ARG A 49 3.97 -3.02 9.76
N GLN A 50 4.01 -2.78 8.45
CA GLN A 50 4.38 -3.79 7.46
C GLN A 50 5.90 -4.00 7.35
N GLY A 51 6.71 -3.22 8.08
CA GLY A 51 8.16 -3.30 8.01
C GLY A 51 8.74 -2.76 6.71
N LEU A 52 7.98 -1.93 5.98
CA LEU A 52 8.40 -1.35 4.69
C LEU A 52 9.06 0.02 4.85
N THR A 53 9.20 0.52 6.08
CA THR A 53 9.98 1.73 6.36
C THR A 53 11.43 1.54 5.91
N GLY A 54 11.89 2.37 4.99
CA GLY A 54 13.25 2.29 4.44
C GLY A 54 13.41 1.31 3.28
N ASP A 55 12.36 0.59 2.90
CA ASP A 55 12.37 -0.25 1.71
C ASP A 55 12.48 0.61 0.43
N SER A 56 13.44 0.29 -0.42
CA SER A 56 13.73 1.09 -1.63
C SER A 56 12.57 1.09 -2.65
N GLY A 57 11.83 -0.01 -2.76
CA GLY A 57 10.66 -0.12 -3.63
C GLY A 57 9.51 0.74 -3.10
N CYS A 58 9.22 0.65 -1.80
CA CYS A 58 8.24 1.50 -1.13
C CYS A 58 8.58 2.99 -1.30
N GLN A 59 9.85 3.37 -1.11
CA GLN A 59 10.29 4.77 -1.28
C GLN A 59 10.12 5.27 -2.71
N ALA A 60 10.45 4.45 -3.71
CA ALA A 60 10.25 4.81 -5.11
C ALA A 60 8.77 5.02 -5.44
N VAL A 61 7.91 4.09 -5.01
CA VAL A 61 6.45 4.19 -5.17
C VAL A 61 5.91 5.43 -4.47
N TRP A 62 6.33 5.69 -3.24
CA TRP A 62 5.91 6.86 -2.46
C TRP A 62 6.26 8.16 -3.18
N GLN A 63 7.51 8.32 -3.64
CA GLN A 63 7.94 9.55 -4.31
C GLN A 63 7.16 9.82 -5.60
N ASP A 64 6.88 8.77 -6.38
CA ASP A 64 6.07 8.89 -7.59
C ASP A 64 4.61 9.28 -7.30
N ALA A 65 4.03 8.58 -6.33
CA ALA A 65 2.71 8.86 -5.81
C ALA A 65 2.60 10.30 -5.26
N TYR A 66 3.62 10.80 -4.56
CA TYR A 66 3.67 12.18 -4.07
C TYR A 66 3.63 13.21 -5.20
N ARG A 67 4.44 13.04 -6.24
CA ARG A 67 4.40 13.92 -7.42
C ARG A 67 3.03 13.89 -8.08
N THR A 68 2.43 12.70 -8.18
CA THR A 68 1.07 12.53 -8.72
C THR A 68 0.05 13.27 -7.86
N GLY A 69 0.05 13.06 -6.54
CA GLY A 69 -0.86 13.73 -5.60
C GLY A 69 -0.79 15.25 -5.72
N LYS A 70 0.42 15.80 -5.72
CA LYS A 70 0.66 17.25 -5.88
C LYS A 70 0.17 17.80 -7.21
N ARG A 71 0.40 17.07 -8.29
CA ARG A 71 -0.05 17.45 -9.63
C ARG A 71 -1.58 17.44 -9.71
N LEU A 72 -2.24 16.45 -9.14
CA LEU A 72 -3.70 16.33 -9.19
C LEU A 72 -4.39 17.35 -8.29
N SER A 73 -3.86 17.60 -7.07
CA SER A 73 -4.42 18.59 -6.13
C SER A 73 -4.33 20.03 -6.65
N THR A 74 -3.35 20.32 -7.52
CA THR A 74 -3.17 21.63 -8.14
C THR A 74 -3.90 21.80 -9.48
N GLY A 75 -4.79 20.86 -9.85
CA GLY A 75 -5.59 20.93 -11.07
C GLY A 75 -4.88 20.48 -12.35
N GLY A 76 -3.80 19.69 -12.22
CA GLY A 76 -3.11 19.09 -13.36
C GLY A 76 -3.96 18.08 -14.14
N GLN A 77 -3.48 17.66 -15.31
CA GLN A 77 -4.23 16.77 -16.22
C GLN A 77 -4.46 15.37 -15.66
N TRP A 78 -5.65 14.81 -15.79
CA TRP A 78 -5.94 13.47 -15.28
C TRP A 78 -5.75 12.40 -16.35
N SER A 79 -5.05 11.31 -16.00
CA SER A 79 -5.08 10.06 -16.76
C SER A 79 -6.11 9.08 -16.18
N GLN A 80 -6.45 8.03 -16.92
CA GLN A 80 -7.33 6.97 -16.40
C GLN A 80 -6.72 6.26 -15.18
N LEU A 81 -5.40 6.08 -15.17
CA LEU A 81 -4.69 5.50 -14.02
C LEU A 81 -4.74 6.41 -12.80
N ASP A 82 -4.64 7.72 -13.00
CA ASP A 82 -4.79 8.71 -11.92
C ASP A 82 -6.17 8.60 -11.27
N THR A 83 -7.23 8.46 -12.07
CA THR A 83 -8.59 8.25 -11.55
C THR A 83 -8.69 7.02 -10.67
N VAL A 84 -8.07 5.90 -11.08
CA VAL A 84 -8.05 4.67 -10.28
C VAL A 84 -7.28 4.87 -8.97
N LYS A 85 -6.08 5.47 -9.04
CA LYS A 85 -5.23 5.75 -7.87
C LYS A 85 -5.92 6.69 -6.88
N TRP A 86 -6.55 7.74 -7.39
CA TRP A 86 -7.28 8.70 -6.58
C TRP A 86 -8.52 8.07 -5.95
N GLY A 87 -9.24 7.21 -6.67
CA GLY A 87 -10.34 6.43 -6.11
C GLY A 87 -9.91 5.53 -4.95
N LYS A 88 -8.72 4.92 -5.02
CA LYS A 88 -8.15 4.16 -3.88
C LYS A 88 -7.86 5.07 -2.69
N LEU A 89 -7.28 6.25 -2.92
CA LEU A 89 -7.03 7.24 -1.87
C LEU A 89 -8.35 7.66 -1.19
N GLN A 90 -9.38 7.98 -1.97
CA GLN A 90 -10.69 8.38 -1.44
C GLN A 90 -11.34 7.25 -0.63
N ALA A 91 -11.30 6.02 -1.13
CA ALA A 91 -11.82 4.86 -0.40
C ALA A 91 -11.06 4.62 0.92
N PHE A 92 -9.75 4.84 0.93
CA PHE A 92 -8.96 4.77 2.16
C PHE A 92 -9.29 5.91 3.13
N GLU A 93 -9.38 7.14 2.63
CA GLU A 93 -9.77 8.33 3.42
C GLU A 93 -11.13 8.13 4.09
N THR A 94 -12.14 7.64 3.36
CA THR A 94 -13.46 7.31 3.94
C THR A 94 -13.31 6.31 5.09
N LYS A 95 -12.57 5.22 4.90
CA LYS A 95 -12.35 4.23 5.98
C LYS A 95 -11.67 4.83 7.20
N VAL A 96 -10.69 5.71 7.00
CA VAL A 96 -10.01 6.40 8.11
C VAL A 96 -10.99 7.28 8.87
N LEU A 97 -11.76 8.11 8.16
CA LEU A 97 -12.73 9.01 8.78
C LEU A 97 -13.85 8.24 9.49
N ASP A 98 -14.39 7.19 8.86
CA ASP A 98 -15.40 6.32 9.48
C ASP A 98 -14.86 5.66 10.75
N SER A 99 -13.60 5.21 10.74
CA SER A 99 -12.98 4.61 11.94
C SER A 99 -12.81 5.64 13.06
N VAL A 100 -12.46 6.88 12.74
CA VAL A 100 -12.38 7.98 13.72
C VAL A 100 -13.75 8.30 14.28
N ILE A 101 -14.76 8.49 13.41
CA ILE A 101 -16.14 8.79 13.81
C ILE A 101 -16.68 7.68 14.70
N ASN A 102 -16.54 6.42 14.29
CA ASN A 102 -17.02 5.28 15.07
C ASN A 102 -16.23 5.10 16.37
N GLY A 103 -14.92 5.33 16.34
CA GLY A 103 -14.07 5.31 17.54
C GLY A 103 -14.47 6.39 18.55
N LEU A 104 -14.83 7.58 18.09
CA LEU A 104 -15.36 8.66 18.93
C LEU A 104 -16.75 8.32 19.49
N HIS A 105 -17.59 7.60 18.76
CA HIS A 105 -18.89 7.13 19.26
C HIS A 105 -18.76 6.00 20.30
N LEU A 106 -17.66 5.26 20.30
CA LEU A 106 -17.40 4.16 21.24
C LEU A 106 -16.76 4.60 22.57
N GLY A 107 -16.53 5.91 22.75
CA GLY A 107 -16.04 6.54 23.99
C GLY A 107 -14.52 6.41 24.17
N LEU A 108 -13.69 7.43 24.38
CA LEU A 108 -13.85 8.76 25.02
C LEU A 108 -15.23 9.14 25.58
#